data_AF-A0A954VLI4-F1
#
_entry.id   AF-A0A954VLI4-F1
#
_cell.length_a   1.000
_cell.length_b   1.000
_cell.length_c   1.000
_cell.angle_alpha   90.00
_cell.angle_beta   90.00
_cell.angle_gamma   90.00
#
_symmetry.space_group_name_H-M   'P 1'
#
loop_
_entity.id
_entity.type
_entity.pdbx_description
1 polymer ?
#
loop_
_entity_poly.entity_id
_entity_poly.type
_entity_poly.pdbx_seq_one_letter_code
_entity_poly.pdbx_strand_id
1 'polypeptide(L)'
;MYTPKDDIDSTSISVFQCPSDGATALGTNYRVCMGPDAQPRAEDGGGRGPFVSYAEARTNIPRGLSNVVSFAERLRSNSSNSYFQSQRDIWFAGLASNSSSDVYLTASELAVRHPPKFFYRSCGHSWYSQLAVFTAYNHLAGPNSGGTALVQNPWGGSVVEGLGYVIPSTSNHSAGVNVARCDGSVSLVADGIDVLVWRALGTAIDGS
;
A
#
# COMPACT_ATOMS: atom_id res chain seq x y z
N MET A 1 13.42 -16.91 19.85
CA MET A 1 12.10 -16.39 20.27
C MET A 1 12.33 -14.93 20.61
N TYR A 2 12.04 -14.02 19.67
CA TYR A 2 12.18 -12.57 19.89
C TYR A 2 10.97 -12.14 20.73
N THR A 3 11.20 -11.73 21.97
CA THR A 3 10.16 -11.07 22.78
C THR A 3 10.07 -9.65 22.24
N PRO A 4 8.94 -9.23 21.63
CA PRO A 4 8.75 -7.82 21.34
C PRO A 4 8.87 -7.04 22.65
N LYS A 5 9.55 -5.89 22.63
CA LYS A 5 9.40 -4.93 23.73
C LYS A 5 7.96 -4.43 23.64
N ASP A 6 7.13 -4.79 24.62
CA ASP A 6 5.70 -4.44 24.70
C ASP A 6 5.39 -2.94 24.46
N ASP A 7 6.37 -2.07 24.67
CA ASP A 7 6.28 -0.63 24.41
C ASP A 7 6.12 -0.27 22.92
N ILE A 8 6.75 -0.98 21.98
CA ILE A 8 6.74 -0.55 20.56
C ILE A 8 5.40 -0.83 19.88
N ASP A 9 4.77 -1.95 20.21
CA ASP A 9 3.48 -2.37 19.68
C ASP A 9 2.32 -1.53 20.24
N SER A 10 2.54 -0.89 21.38
CA SER A 10 1.58 0.00 22.05
C SER A 10 1.88 1.50 21.85
N THR A 11 2.99 1.85 21.17
CA THR A 11 3.37 3.24 20.92
C THR A 11 2.59 3.83 19.73
N SER A 12 1.86 4.90 20.00
CA SER A 12 1.23 5.75 18.98
C SER A 12 2.13 6.92 18.61
N ILE A 13 2.28 7.18 17.31
CA ILE A 13 3.02 8.32 16.78
C ILE A 13 2.04 9.16 15.96
N SER A 14 1.68 10.34 16.48
CA SER A 14 0.64 11.20 15.88
C SER A 14 0.95 11.61 14.44
N VAL A 15 2.23 11.83 14.09
CA VAL A 15 2.63 12.19 12.72
C VAL A 15 2.37 11.07 11.70
N PHE A 16 2.21 9.82 12.15
CA PHE A 16 1.85 8.70 11.28
C PHE A 16 0.35 8.53 11.08
N GLN A 17 -0.48 9.36 11.72
CA GLN A 17 -1.93 9.25 11.70
C GLN A 17 -2.52 10.32 10.80
N CYS A 18 -3.43 9.94 9.91
CA CYS A 18 -4.20 10.91 9.12
C CYS A 18 -5.43 11.33 9.93
N PRO A 19 -5.64 12.63 10.21
CA PRO A 19 -6.79 13.09 10.99
C PRO A 19 -8.14 12.72 10.37
N SER A 20 -8.22 12.56 9.04
CA SER A 20 -9.47 12.21 8.35
C SER A 20 -9.87 10.74 8.55
N ASP A 21 -8.95 9.86 8.92
CA ASP A 21 -9.22 8.43 9.07
C ASP A 21 -10.09 8.13 10.30
N GLY A 22 -9.95 8.92 11.36
CA GLY A 22 -10.71 8.76 12.62
C GLY A 22 -10.44 7.46 13.40
N ALA A 23 -9.61 6.54 12.87
CA ALA A 23 -9.28 5.28 13.53
C ALA A 23 -8.34 5.50 14.73
N THR A 24 -8.60 4.77 15.83
CA THR A 24 -7.93 5.01 17.10
C THR A 24 -6.60 4.26 17.25
N ALA A 25 -5.56 5.07 17.39
CA ALA A 25 -4.39 4.93 18.26
C ALA A 25 -3.17 4.08 17.84
N LEU A 26 -3.22 3.08 16.95
CA LEU A 26 -1.99 2.32 16.60
C LEU A 26 -1.72 2.20 15.09
N GLY A 27 -0.45 2.34 14.71
CA GLY A 27 0.03 2.10 13.35
C GLY A 27 0.23 3.36 12.49
N THR A 28 -0.03 3.25 11.18
CA THR A 28 0.23 4.32 10.21
C THR A 28 -0.82 4.43 9.10
N ASN A 29 -1.12 5.66 8.70
CA ASN A 29 -1.86 6.01 7.50
C ASN A 29 -0.94 6.38 6.33
N TYR A 30 0.29 6.82 6.60
CA TYR A 30 1.23 7.21 5.56
C TYR A 30 2.13 6.03 5.24
N ARG A 31 2.02 5.53 4.01
CA ARG A 31 2.68 4.29 3.58
C ARG A 31 3.67 4.56 2.46
N VAL A 32 4.74 3.77 2.40
CA VAL A 32 5.76 3.86 1.36
C VAL A 32 5.21 3.41 0.00
N CYS A 33 5.57 4.15 -1.05
CA CYS A 33 5.22 3.85 -2.42
C CYS A 33 6.17 2.79 -2.99
N MET A 34 5.61 1.64 -3.36
CA MET A 34 6.34 0.53 -3.97
C MET A 34 6.35 0.59 -5.50
N GLY A 35 5.78 1.67 -6.06
CA GLY A 35 5.73 1.94 -7.49
C GLY A 35 4.54 1.34 -8.22
N PRO A 36 4.58 1.26 -9.57
CA PRO A 36 3.44 0.88 -10.40
C PRO A 36 3.27 -0.64 -10.59
N ASP A 37 4.07 -1.46 -9.90
CA ASP A 37 4.13 -2.90 -10.11
C ASP A 37 3.38 -3.68 -9.03
N ALA A 38 2.78 -4.80 -9.43
CA ALA A 38 2.19 -5.72 -8.47
C ALA A 38 3.25 -6.49 -7.66
N GLN A 39 4.44 -6.69 -8.24
CA GLN A 39 5.54 -7.47 -7.65
C GLN A 39 6.78 -6.58 -7.46
N PRO A 40 6.85 -5.79 -6.39
CA PRO A 40 7.98 -4.88 -6.19
C PRO A 40 9.13 -5.56 -5.45
N ARG A 41 9.50 -6.81 -5.79
CA ARG A 41 10.65 -7.51 -5.18
C ARG A 41 11.94 -7.20 -5.91
N ALA A 42 13.03 -7.12 -5.15
CA ALA A 42 14.37 -7.05 -5.71
C ALA A 42 14.72 -8.29 -6.56
N GLU A 43 14.31 -9.48 -6.12
CA GLU A 43 14.63 -10.75 -6.80
C GLU A 43 13.87 -10.98 -8.12
N ASP A 44 12.73 -10.31 -8.32
CA ASP A 44 11.90 -10.42 -9.53
C ASP A 44 12.32 -9.41 -10.61
N GLY A 45 13.57 -8.93 -10.58
CA GLY A 45 14.08 -7.88 -11.48
C GLY A 45 13.92 -6.45 -10.95
N GLY A 46 13.41 -6.29 -9.73
CA GLY A 46 13.31 -4.99 -9.05
C GLY A 46 12.09 -4.19 -9.48
N GLY A 47 11.17 -3.93 -8.54
CA GLY A 47 10.06 -3.00 -8.77
C GLY A 47 10.52 -1.62 -9.25
N ARG A 48 9.68 -0.93 -10.01
CA ARG A 48 9.98 0.40 -10.57
C ARG A 48 9.79 1.53 -9.57
N GLY A 49 9.36 1.24 -8.34
CA GLY A 49 9.12 2.23 -7.29
C GLY A 49 10.39 2.84 -6.67
N PRO A 50 10.23 3.94 -5.91
CA PRO A 50 11.32 4.51 -5.11
C PRO A 50 11.72 3.60 -3.94
N PHE A 51 10.79 2.77 -3.46
CA PHE A 51 11.02 1.70 -2.51
C PHE A 51 10.75 0.33 -3.16
N VAL A 52 11.54 -0.66 -2.78
CA VAL A 52 11.49 -2.04 -3.32
C VAL A 52 11.61 -2.99 -2.13
N SER A 53 10.85 -4.09 -2.13
CA SER A 53 10.90 -5.07 -1.05
C SER A 53 12.25 -5.78 -1.06
N TYR A 54 12.84 -5.92 0.13
CA TYR A 54 14.16 -6.53 0.35
C TYR A 54 15.33 -5.82 -0.36
N ALA A 55 15.19 -4.52 -0.61
CA ALA A 55 16.25 -3.67 -1.13
C ALA A 55 16.29 -2.33 -0.41
N GLU A 56 17.44 -1.65 -0.52
CA GLU A 56 17.56 -0.26 -0.08
C GLU A 56 16.70 0.68 -0.93
N ALA A 57 16.30 1.80 -0.34
CA ALA A 57 15.61 2.86 -1.08
C ALA A 57 16.50 3.39 -2.21
N ARG A 58 15.89 3.73 -3.35
CA ARG A 58 16.64 4.25 -4.49
C ARG A 58 17.22 5.62 -4.17
N THR A 59 18.53 5.74 -4.31
CA THR A 59 19.26 7.00 -4.11
C THR A 59 19.39 7.82 -5.39
N ASN A 60 19.25 7.19 -6.56
CA ASN A 60 19.27 7.85 -7.86
C ASN A 60 17.90 7.73 -8.54
N ILE A 61 17.24 8.87 -8.75
CA ILE A 61 15.93 8.99 -9.40
C ILE A 61 16.08 9.95 -10.59
N PRO A 62 16.36 9.44 -11.81
CA PRO A 62 16.68 10.26 -12.99
C PRO A 62 15.58 11.24 -13.38
N ARG A 63 14.32 10.90 -13.11
CA ARG A 63 13.16 11.75 -13.41
C ARG A 63 13.00 12.92 -12.44
N GLY A 64 13.86 13.03 -11.42
CA GLY A 64 13.83 14.08 -10.39
C GLY A 64 12.97 13.72 -9.18
N LEU A 65 13.45 14.09 -8.00
CA LEU A 65 12.80 13.76 -6.72
C LEU A 65 11.40 14.41 -6.57
N SER A 66 11.17 15.53 -7.24
CA SER A 66 9.89 16.26 -7.28
C SER A 66 8.84 15.65 -8.23
N ASN A 67 9.19 14.58 -8.96
CA ASN A 67 8.28 13.91 -9.90
C ASN A 67 7.90 12.49 -9.47
N VAL A 68 8.39 12.03 -8.32
CA VAL A 68 8.16 10.67 -7.81
C VAL A 68 7.57 10.73 -6.41
N VAL A 69 6.48 10.02 -6.20
CA VAL A 69 5.77 9.90 -4.92
C VAL A 69 6.48 8.88 -4.05
N SER A 70 6.86 9.28 -2.84
CA SER A 70 7.50 8.45 -1.82
C SER A 70 6.50 7.88 -0.82
N PHE A 71 5.50 8.67 -0.41
CA PHE A 71 4.46 8.24 0.52
C PHE A 71 3.07 8.70 0.06
N ALA A 72 2.04 7.95 0.44
CA ALA A 72 0.66 8.42 0.33
C ALA A 72 -0.18 7.96 1.52
N GLU A 73 -1.32 8.63 1.67
CA GLU A 73 -2.36 8.19 2.59
C GLU A 73 -2.96 6.84 2.17
N ARG A 74 -3.20 6.01 3.16
CA ARG A 74 -4.05 4.83 3.11
C ARG A 74 -4.83 4.72 4.41
N LEU A 75 -6.14 4.52 4.29
CA LEU A 75 -7.01 4.26 5.44
C LEU A 75 -6.62 2.94 6.11
N ARG A 76 -6.68 2.90 7.45
CA ARG A 76 -6.41 1.67 8.20
C ARG A 76 -7.65 0.79 8.29
N SER A 77 -7.44 -0.50 8.47
CA SER A 77 -8.54 -1.40 8.84
C SER A 77 -9.19 -0.96 10.13
N ASN A 78 -10.51 -1.16 10.22
CA ASN A 78 -11.24 -1.04 11.46
C ASN A 78 -11.50 -2.44 12.03
N SER A 79 -10.75 -2.82 13.06
CA SER A 79 -10.84 -4.16 13.66
C SER A 79 -12.19 -4.42 14.35
N SER A 80 -12.98 -3.39 14.65
CA SER A 80 -14.33 -3.50 15.20
C SER A 80 -15.39 -3.87 14.16
N ASN A 81 -15.09 -3.73 12.86
CA ASN A 81 -16.02 -4.09 11.80
C ASN A 81 -15.97 -5.59 11.47
N SER A 82 -17.15 -6.17 11.26
CA SER A 82 -17.32 -7.59 10.90
C SER A 82 -17.51 -7.82 9.40
N TYR A 83 -17.56 -6.76 8.60
CA TYR A 83 -17.73 -6.79 7.15
C TYR A 83 -16.54 -6.15 6.45
N PHE A 84 -16.24 -6.62 5.23
CA PHE A 84 -15.12 -6.14 4.44
C PHE A 84 -15.32 -4.67 4.02
N GLN A 85 -14.37 -3.83 4.37
CA GLN A 85 -14.29 -2.46 3.90
C GLN A 85 -13.20 -2.37 2.84
N SER A 86 -13.63 -2.28 1.60
CA SER A 86 -12.77 -2.41 0.43
C SER A 86 -11.57 -1.42 0.46
N GLN A 87 -11.80 -0.16 0.83
CA GLN A 87 -10.74 0.87 0.91
C GLN A 87 -9.74 0.68 2.06
N ARG A 88 -9.99 -0.23 3.01
CA ARG A 88 -9.26 -0.36 4.28
C ARG A 88 -8.63 -1.73 4.44
N ASP A 89 -9.46 -2.76 4.27
CA ASP A 89 -9.12 -4.14 4.54
C ASP A 89 -8.38 -4.79 3.39
N ILE A 90 -7.82 -5.96 3.67
CA ILE A 90 -7.03 -6.74 2.71
C ILE A 90 -7.69 -8.07 2.43
N TRP A 91 -7.94 -8.36 1.15
CA TRP A 91 -8.36 -9.69 0.71
C TRP A 91 -7.17 -10.54 0.28
N PHE A 92 -7.06 -11.74 0.85
CA PHE A 92 -6.17 -12.79 0.36
C PHE A 92 -6.89 -13.54 -0.77
N ALA A 93 -6.66 -13.10 -2.00
CA ALA A 93 -7.41 -13.55 -3.18
C ALA A 93 -6.94 -14.91 -3.73
N GLY A 94 -5.95 -15.57 -3.12
CA GLY A 94 -5.46 -16.86 -3.60
C GLY A 94 -4.66 -16.77 -4.90
N LEU A 95 -4.17 -15.58 -5.25
CA LEU A 95 -3.43 -15.36 -6.49
C LEU A 95 -2.05 -16.01 -6.45
N ALA A 96 -1.55 -16.42 -7.62
CA ALA A 96 -0.17 -16.87 -7.76
C ALA A 96 0.80 -15.68 -7.65
N SER A 97 1.94 -15.87 -6.99
CA SER A 97 2.92 -14.81 -6.73
C SER A 97 3.40 -14.10 -7.98
N ASN A 98 3.54 -14.83 -9.08
CA ASN A 98 4.00 -14.37 -10.39
C ASN A 98 2.87 -13.90 -11.34
N SER A 99 1.64 -13.71 -10.85
CA SER A 99 0.53 -13.22 -11.67
C SER A 99 0.81 -11.83 -12.26
N SER A 100 0.28 -11.52 -13.45
CA SER A 100 0.44 -10.18 -14.02
C SER A 100 -0.29 -9.12 -13.20
N SER A 101 0.14 -7.87 -13.32
CA SER A 101 -0.52 -6.72 -12.69
C SER A 101 -2.02 -6.62 -13.02
N ASP A 102 -2.44 -7.01 -14.22
CA ASP A 102 -3.85 -7.01 -14.63
C ASP A 102 -4.70 -8.03 -13.85
N VAL A 103 -4.11 -9.18 -13.48
CA VAL A 103 -4.78 -10.18 -12.64
C VAL A 103 -5.04 -9.62 -11.24
N TYR A 104 -4.07 -8.91 -10.65
CA TYR A 104 -4.25 -8.25 -9.35
C TYR A 104 -5.32 -7.16 -9.42
N LEU A 105 -5.30 -6.33 -10.45
CA LEU A 105 -6.33 -5.29 -10.67
C LEU A 105 -7.72 -5.90 -10.82
N THR A 106 -7.86 -6.95 -11.62
CA THR A 106 -9.13 -7.66 -11.79
C THR A 106 -9.64 -8.23 -10.47
N ALA A 107 -8.76 -8.83 -9.66
CA ALA A 107 -9.12 -9.34 -8.34
C ALA A 107 -9.53 -8.22 -7.37
N SER A 108 -8.84 -7.08 -7.40
CA SER A 108 -9.21 -5.89 -6.63
C SER A 108 -10.63 -5.42 -6.97
N GLU A 109 -10.97 -5.29 -8.25
CA GLU A 109 -12.33 -4.94 -8.66
C GLU A 109 -13.38 -5.98 -8.23
N LEU A 110 -13.03 -7.27 -8.30
CA LEU A 110 -13.91 -8.34 -7.82
C LEU A 110 -14.15 -8.24 -6.32
N ALA A 111 -13.17 -7.84 -5.51
CA ALA A 111 -13.35 -7.62 -4.07
C ALA A 111 -14.37 -6.51 -3.77
N VAL A 112 -14.45 -5.49 -4.64
CA VAL A 112 -15.44 -4.41 -4.53
C VAL A 112 -16.83 -4.91 -4.91
N ARG A 113 -16.94 -5.63 -6.05
CA ARG A 113 -18.23 -6.14 -6.57
C ARG A 113 -18.79 -7.30 -5.73
N HIS A 114 -17.90 -8.11 -5.17
CA HIS A 114 -18.21 -9.32 -4.40
C HIS A 114 -17.37 -9.37 -3.13
N PRO A 115 -17.74 -8.60 -2.08
CA PRO A 115 -16.97 -8.52 -0.85
C PRO A 115 -16.68 -9.90 -0.23
N PRO A 116 -15.40 -10.24 0.03
CA PRO A 116 -15.02 -11.51 0.62
C PRO A 116 -15.50 -11.62 2.07
N LYS A 117 -15.87 -12.83 2.49
CA LYS A 117 -16.22 -13.13 3.89
C LYS A 117 -15.01 -13.24 4.81
N PHE A 118 -13.84 -13.57 4.24
CA PHE A 118 -12.59 -13.72 4.97
C PHE A 118 -11.59 -12.68 4.46
N PHE A 119 -11.17 -11.80 5.35
CA PHE A 119 -10.28 -10.69 5.05
C PHE A 119 -9.45 -10.34 6.28
N TYR A 120 -8.33 -9.65 6.05
CA TYR A 120 -7.45 -9.17 7.11
C TYR A 120 -7.90 -7.79 7.59
N ARG A 121 -8.10 -7.67 8.90
CA ARG A 121 -8.73 -6.51 9.57
C ARG A 121 -7.76 -5.67 10.41
N SER A 122 -6.46 -5.86 10.20
CA SER A 122 -5.41 -5.15 10.94
C SER A 122 -4.46 -4.39 9.99
N CYS A 123 -4.90 -4.11 8.77
CA CYS A 123 -4.11 -3.37 7.80
C CYS A 123 -3.72 -1.99 8.35
N GLY A 124 -2.42 -1.69 8.34
CA GLY A 124 -1.86 -0.43 8.85
C GLY A 124 -1.83 -0.29 10.37
N HIS A 125 -2.01 -1.37 11.15
CA HIS A 125 -1.95 -1.33 12.62
C HIS A 125 -0.54 -1.36 13.21
N SER A 126 0.50 -1.40 12.36
CA SER A 126 1.91 -1.23 12.77
C SER A 126 2.56 -0.13 11.95
N TRP A 127 3.37 0.72 12.58
CA TRP A 127 4.13 1.77 11.91
C TRP A 127 5.58 1.40 11.63
N TYR A 128 6.09 0.34 12.28
CA TYR A 128 7.49 -0.09 12.15
C TYR A 128 7.65 -1.38 11.34
N SER A 129 6.57 -2.16 11.19
CA SER A 129 6.63 -3.44 10.51
C SER A 129 6.75 -3.26 8.99
N GLN A 130 7.73 -3.91 8.38
CA GLN A 130 8.04 -3.79 6.94
C GLN A 130 7.05 -4.54 6.02
N LEU A 131 6.01 -5.16 6.60
CA LEU A 131 5.04 -5.93 5.85
C LEU A 131 4.16 -5.01 5.01
N ALA A 132 3.89 -5.40 3.77
CA ALA A 132 3.14 -4.54 2.84
C ALA A 132 1.74 -4.17 3.37
N VAL A 133 1.11 -5.09 4.10
CA VAL A 133 -0.19 -4.86 4.76
C VAL A 133 -0.16 -3.75 5.81
N PHE A 134 1.00 -3.37 6.33
CA PHE A 134 1.14 -2.34 7.35
C PHE A 134 1.65 -1.02 6.79
N THR A 135 2.82 -1.04 6.15
CA THR A 135 3.57 0.20 5.86
C THR A 135 3.72 0.50 4.39
N ALA A 136 3.22 -0.34 3.47
CA ALA A 136 3.37 -0.14 2.04
C ALA A 136 2.04 -0.03 1.28
N TYR A 137 2.13 0.53 0.07
CA TYR A 137 1.08 0.55 -0.94
C TYR A 137 1.73 0.62 -2.33
N ASN A 138 0.96 0.48 -3.42
CA ASN A 138 1.45 0.64 -4.78
C ASN A 138 0.55 1.55 -5.64
N HIS A 139 1.13 2.10 -6.69
CA HIS A 139 0.48 2.98 -7.69
C HIS A 139 -0.23 2.17 -8.79
N LEU A 140 -0.43 0.87 -8.59
CA LEU A 140 -0.98 0.03 -9.64
C LEU A 140 -2.42 0.42 -9.97
N ALA A 141 -3.23 0.68 -8.94
CA ALA A 141 -4.56 1.24 -9.06
C ALA A 141 -4.58 2.71 -8.64
N GLY A 142 -5.54 3.48 -9.16
CA GLY A 142 -5.67 4.91 -8.90
C GLY A 142 -6.00 5.24 -7.43
N PRO A 143 -5.88 6.51 -7.03
CA PRO A 143 -6.26 6.97 -5.70
C PRO A 143 -7.71 6.59 -5.38
N ASN A 144 -7.96 6.19 -4.13
CA ASN A 144 -9.27 5.78 -3.63
C ASN A 144 -9.94 4.62 -4.39
N SER A 145 -9.21 3.91 -5.25
CA SER A 145 -9.72 2.69 -5.86
C SER A 145 -10.02 1.65 -4.77
N GLY A 146 -11.26 1.18 -4.76
CA GLY A 146 -11.82 0.52 -3.60
C GLY A 146 -11.27 -0.87 -3.32
N GLY A 147 -10.55 -1.55 -4.19
CA GLY A 147 -10.24 -2.97 -4.00
C GLY A 147 -8.80 -3.26 -3.60
N THR A 148 -8.60 -4.21 -2.71
CA THR A 148 -7.29 -4.78 -2.38
C THR A 148 -7.28 -6.26 -2.74
N ALA A 149 -6.18 -6.74 -3.29
CA ALA A 149 -6.01 -8.15 -3.60
C ALA A 149 -4.55 -8.54 -3.47
N LEU A 150 -4.31 -9.57 -2.66
CA LEU A 150 -2.99 -10.11 -2.39
C LEU A 150 -2.97 -11.59 -2.76
N VAL A 151 -1.78 -12.10 -3.03
CA VAL A 151 -1.55 -13.55 -3.01
C VAL A 151 -1.91 -14.12 -1.64
N GLN A 152 -2.30 -15.38 -1.62
CA GLN A 152 -2.43 -16.12 -0.36
C GLN A 152 -1.05 -16.61 0.09
N ASN A 153 -0.74 -16.49 1.39
CA ASN A 153 0.44 -17.15 1.94
C ASN A 153 0.27 -18.68 1.83
N PRO A 154 1.18 -19.41 1.15
CA PRO A 154 1.09 -20.85 0.98
C PRO A 154 1.25 -21.66 2.28
N TRP A 155 1.64 -21.03 3.40
CA TRP A 155 1.91 -21.69 4.68
C TRP A 155 0.94 -21.32 5.81
N GLY A 156 -0.23 -20.77 5.50
CA GLY A 156 -1.28 -20.51 6.51
C GLY A 156 -0.95 -19.40 7.52
N GLY A 157 0.12 -18.63 7.29
CA GLY A 157 0.53 -17.50 8.13
C GLY A 157 0.08 -16.15 7.56
N SER A 158 -0.45 -15.28 8.41
CA SER A 158 -0.99 -13.97 8.03
C SER A 158 0.10 -12.92 7.84
N VAL A 159 0.99 -13.07 6.86
CA VAL A 159 1.99 -12.04 6.54
C VAL A 159 2.46 -12.18 5.10
N VAL A 160 2.37 -11.09 4.32
CA VAL A 160 2.89 -11.00 2.95
C VAL A 160 4.08 -10.05 2.96
N GLU A 161 5.27 -10.63 3.07
CA GLU A 161 6.50 -9.91 2.75
C GLU A 161 6.79 -10.09 1.25
N GLY A 162 6.81 -8.99 0.51
CA GLY A 162 7.30 -8.97 -0.86
C GLY A 162 6.51 -9.77 -1.91
N LEU A 163 5.48 -10.56 -1.60
CA LEU A 163 4.75 -11.25 -2.66
C LEU A 163 3.86 -10.27 -3.46
N GLY A 164 3.32 -10.69 -4.61
CA GLY A 164 2.54 -9.78 -5.45
C GLY A 164 1.23 -9.30 -4.83
N TYR A 165 0.85 -8.04 -5.09
CA TYR A 165 -0.34 -7.40 -4.55
C TYR A 165 -0.82 -6.18 -5.34
N VAL A 166 -2.05 -5.78 -5.05
CA VAL A 166 -2.56 -4.42 -5.26
C VAL A 166 -3.09 -3.88 -3.94
N ILE A 167 -2.46 -2.80 -3.48
CA ILE A 167 -2.85 -2.08 -2.27
C ILE A 167 -2.87 -0.60 -2.65
N PRO A 168 -4.06 -0.05 -2.99
CA PRO A 168 -4.16 1.33 -3.45
C PRO A 168 -3.95 2.33 -2.31
N SER A 169 -3.64 3.57 -2.67
CA SER A 169 -3.77 4.71 -1.75
C SER A 169 -5.25 5.01 -1.51
N THR A 170 -5.62 5.36 -0.28
CA THR A 170 -7.00 5.65 0.11
C THR A 170 -7.07 6.74 1.18
N SER A 171 -8.08 7.60 1.12
CA SER A 171 -8.26 8.71 2.02
C SER A 171 -9.72 9.07 2.18
N ASN A 172 -10.09 9.64 3.34
CA ASN A 172 -11.42 10.19 3.59
C ASN A 172 -11.55 11.65 3.10
N HIS A 173 -10.50 12.23 2.51
CA HIS A 173 -10.58 13.54 1.88
C HIS A 173 -11.40 13.46 0.58
N SER A 174 -12.41 14.33 0.44
CA SER A 174 -13.41 14.26 -0.64
C SER A 174 -12.88 14.52 -2.05
N ALA A 175 -11.65 15.01 -2.17
CA ALA A 175 -11.09 15.48 -3.43
C ALA A 175 -9.87 14.67 -3.89
N GLY A 176 -9.39 13.69 -3.11
CA GLY A 176 -8.15 13.00 -3.42
C GLY A 176 -7.46 12.36 -2.23
N VAL A 177 -6.20 12.02 -2.45
CA VAL A 177 -5.28 11.45 -1.46
C VAL A 177 -4.08 12.39 -1.31
N ASN A 178 -3.65 12.67 -0.08
CA ASN A 178 -2.38 13.39 0.11
C ASN A 178 -1.19 12.47 -0.20
N VAL A 179 -0.24 13.00 -0.95
CA VAL A 179 1.01 12.32 -1.27
C VAL A 179 2.20 13.20 -0.88
N ALA A 180 3.28 12.55 -0.44
CA ALA A 180 4.59 13.16 -0.33
C ALA A 180 5.48 12.66 -1.47
N ARG A 181 6.27 13.55 -2.04
CA ARG A 181 7.24 13.22 -3.08
C ARG A 181 8.62 12.93 -2.48
N CYS A 182 9.54 12.38 -3.29
CA CYS A 182 10.90 12.07 -2.85
C CYS A 182 11.70 13.32 -2.45
N ASP A 183 11.29 14.52 -2.88
CA ASP A 183 11.87 15.81 -2.44
C ASP A 183 11.26 16.35 -1.13
N GLY A 184 10.28 15.64 -0.56
CA GLY A 184 9.56 16.04 0.64
C GLY A 184 8.38 16.98 0.40
N SER A 185 8.12 17.41 -0.85
CA SER A 185 6.94 18.21 -1.16
C SER A 185 5.66 17.40 -0.98
N VAL A 186 4.61 18.04 -0.46
CA VAL A 186 3.31 17.41 -0.20
C VAL A 186 2.24 18.08 -1.05
N SER A 187 1.36 17.28 -1.64
CA SER A 187 0.19 17.79 -2.38
C SER A 187 -0.96 16.80 -2.37
N LEU A 188 -2.17 17.30 -2.53
CA LEU A 188 -3.33 16.47 -2.81
C LEU A 188 -3.30 16.02 -4.28
N VAL A 189 -3.48 14.72 -4.54
CA VAL A 189 -3.69 14.16 -5.88
C VAL A 189 -5.13 13.74 -6.02
N ALA A 190 -5.79 14.22 -7.08
CA ALA A 190 -7.21 14.00 -7.30
C ALA A 190 -7.54 12.53 -7.62
N ASP A 191 -8.72 12.07 -7.17
CA ASP A 191 -9.23 10.73 -7.48
C ASP A 191 -9.39 10.48 -8.99
N GLY A 192 -9.66 11.53 -9.75
CA GLY A 192 -9.82 11.50 -11.21
C GLY A 192 -8.53 11.67 -12.00
N ILE A 193 -7.36 11.56 -11.38
CA ILE A 193 -6.08 11.59 -12.11
C ILE A 193 -6.05 10.46 -13.16
N ASP A 194 -5.51 10.75 -14.33
CA ASP A 194 -5.25 9.72 -15.34
C ASP A 194 -4.34 8.62 -14.75
N VAL A 195 -4.73 7.36 -14.92
CA VAL A 195 -4.04 6.23 -14.28
C VAL A 195 -2.61 6.05 -14.78
N LEU A 196 -2.30 6.45 -16.01
CA LEU A 196 -0.93 6.40 -16.54
C LEU A 196 -0.08 7.50 -15.92
N VAL A 197 -0.64 8.70 -15.72
CA VAL A 197 0.03 9.78 -14.97
C VAL A 197 0.26 9.36 -13.52
N TRP A 198 -0.74 8.76 -12.87
CA TRP A 198 -0.58 8.23 -11.51
C TRP A 198 0.53 7.18 -11.42
N ARG A 199 0.55 6.20 -12.33
CA ARG A 199 1.61 5.18 -12.38
C ARG A 199 2.98 5.79 -12.68
N ALA A 200 3.04 6.82 -13.52
CA ALA A 200 4.28 7.55 -13.80
C ALA A 200 4.83 8.24 -12.55
N LEU A 201 3.97 8.82 -11.71
CA LEU A 201 4.36 9.40 -10.41
C LEU A 201 4.89 8.36 -9.41
N GLY A 202 4.57 7.08 -9.57
CA GLY A 202 5.12 6.00 -8.76
C GLY A 202 6.43 5.42 -9.30
N THR A 203 6.87 5.84 -10.49
CA THR A 203 8.01 5.24 -11.19
C THR A 203 9.29 6.02 -10.94
N ALA A 204 10.26 5.40 -10.26
CA ALA A 204 11.56 5.98 -9.91
C ALA A 204 12.70 5.66 -10.88
N ILE A 205 12.52 4.68 -11.78
CA ILE A 205 13.49 4.34 -12.82
C ILE A 205 12.93 4.63 -14.21
N ASP A 206 13.81 4.80 -15.17
CA ASP A 206 13.40 4.88 -16.58
C ASP A 206 12.93 3.50 -17.04
N GLY A 207 11.83 3.46 -17.79
CA GLY A 207 11.22 2.20 -18.23
C GLY A 207 12.10 1.47 -19.23
N SER A 208 12.33 0.18 -18.99
CA SER A 208 12.59 -0.82 -20.03
C SER A 208 11.39 -1.75 -20.13
#